data_AF-A0A931RKL6-F1
#
_entry.id   AF-A0A931RKL6-F1
#
_cell.length_a   1.000
_cell.length_b   1.000
_cell.length_c   1.000
_cell.angle_alpha   90.00
_cell.angle_beta   90.00
_cell.angle_gamma   90.00
#
_symmetry.space_group_name_H-M   'P 1'
#
loop_
_entity.id
_entity.type
_entity.pdbx_description
1 polymer ?
#
loop_
_entity_poly.entity_id
_entity_poly.type
_entity_poly.pdbx_seq_one_letter_code
_entity_poly.pdbx_strand_id
1 'polypeptide(L)'
;MNNIFYKQQYSPQNGSFSVFGSLAREFYNMFLKSRYHRLFFLTVLFLIPVFAIVYVYASSPIPTIILAFPKENQEVVGEKIFVKGRVTPYGSSVKVNKEGVAGNGDGSFTAVVTVPEGKNILAIEAAYRGKKAKVLYLITRALSEDEKQARLEQEKKKELAAAQQVLGEDKKIDDLLSAYNAGGGISGVHVLTHELKKAGSFQWVAGEVINGTLEDAYWVKVDATFYDINNTAVDTQTGFATAEDQVLKPGEVDKFKTKSTVKEFVYYKLNVDWKTNEVTGENQISGVGKKSP
;
A
#
# COMPACT_ATOMS: atom_id res chain seq x y z
N MET A 1 -36.76 -3.44 70.98
CA MET A 1 -37.18 -4.65 70.22
C MET A 1 -35.99 -5.60 70.18
N ASN A 2 -36.02 -6.64 71.02
CA ASN A 2 -34.92 -7.60 71.22
C ASN A 2 -35.11 -8.79 70.29
N ASN A 3 -34.12 -9.09 69.44
CA ASN A 3 -34.13 -10.25 68.56
C ASN A 3 -33.27 -11.37 69.17
N ILE A 4 -33.93 -12.49 69.49
CA ILE A 4 -33.39 -13.66 70.17
C ILE A 4 -32.75 -14.58 69.12
N PHE A 5 -31.43 -14.76 69.18
CA PHE A 5 -30.70 -15.73 68.37
C PHE A 5 -30.78 -17.13 69.01
N TYR A 6 -31.46 -18.06 68.33
CA TYR A 6 -31.40 -19.49 68.69
C TYR A 6 -30.15 -20.15 68.07
N LYS A 7 -29.24 -20.61 68.93
CA LYS A 7 -28.14 -21.53 68.56
C LYS A 7 -28.70 -22.95 68.43
N GLN A 8 -28.79 -23.49 67.21
CA GLN A 8 -28.98 -24.93 67.00
C GLN A 8 -27.67 -25.67 67.31
N GLN A 9 -27.68 -26.51 68.34
CA GLN A 9 -26.63 -27.49 68.59
C GLN A 9 -26.83 -28.69 67.65
N TYR A 10 -25.95 -28.84 66.66
CA TYR A 10 -25.83 -30.08 65.89
C TYR A 10 -25.03 -31.11 66.68
N SER A 11 -25.67 -32.23 67.01
CA SER A 11 -25.00 -33.41 67.57
C SER A 11 -24.50 -34.29 66.43
N PRO A 12 -23.19 -34.60 66.34
CA PRO A 12 -22.67 -35.46 65.30
C PRO A 12 -23.10 -36.92 65.59
N GLN A 13 -23.97 -37.46 64.75
CA GLN A 13 -24.19 -38.90 64.72
C GLN A 13 -22.90 -39.57 64.19
N ASN A 14 -22.20 -40.26 65.07
CA ASN A 14 -21.08 -41.14 64.74
C ASN A 14 -21.61 -42.40 64.04
N GLY A 15 -21.97 -42.23 62.76
CA GLY A 15 -22.25 -43.34 61.85
C GLY A 15 -20.95 -44.05 61.48
N SER A 16 -20.90 -45.34 61.79
CA SER A 16 -19.87 -46.31 61.41
C SER A 16 -19.40 -46.16 59.95
N PHE A 17 -18.27 -45.49 59.73
CA PHE A 17 -17.48 -45.50 58.49
C PHE A 17 -16.35 -46.55 58.54
N SER A 18 -16.57 -47.73 59.13
CA SER A 18 -15.51 -48.73 59.36
C SER A 18 -15.12 -49.56 58.12
N VAL A 19 -15.91 -49.52 57.04
CA VAL A 19 -15.68 -50.38 55.86
C VAL A 19 -14.55 -49.87 54.96
N PHE A 20 -14.30 -48.56 54.93
CA PHE A 20 -13.20 -47.99 54.12
C PHE A 20 -11.82 -48.15 54.78
N GLY A 21 -11.77 -48.36 56.10
CA GLY A 21 -10.52 -48.47 56.84
C GLY A 21 -9.78 -49.80 56.61
N SER A 22 -10.49 -50.92 56.43
CA SER A 22 -9.85 -52.24 56.24
C SER A 22 -9.28 -52.40 54.83
N LEU A 23 -10.02 -51.96 53.81
CA LEU A 23 -9.56 -51.95 52.42
C LEU A 23 -8.30 -51.09 52.25
N ALA A 24 -8.27 -49.88 52.82
CA ALA A 24 -7.09 -49.01 52.75
C ALA A 24 -5.83 -49.66 53.37
N ARG A 25 -5.99 -50.45 54.43
CA ARG A 25 -4.87 -51.12 55.13
C ARG A 25 -4.31 -52.32 54.35
N GLU A 26 -5.17 -53.11 53.72
CA GLU A 26 -4.72 -54.22 52.87
C GLU A 26 -4.04 -53.73 51.59
N PHE A 27 -4.59 -52.69 50.94
CA PHE A 27 -3.94 -52.05 49.79
C PHE A 27 -2.56 -51.49 50.14
N TYR A 28 -2.41 -50.89 51.33
CA TYR A 28 -1.12 -50.36 51.80
C TYR A 28 -0.07 -51.45 52.03
N ASN A 29 -0.47 -52.58 52.64
CA ASN A 29 0.44 -53.69 52.93
C ASN A 29 0.84 -54.46 51.66
N MET A 30 -0.05 -54.59 50.68
CA MET A 30 0.27 -55.15 49.36
C MET A 30 1.22 -54.23 48.58
N PHE A 31 1.14 -52.91 48.81
CA PHE A 31 1.98 -51.88 48.19
C PHE A 31 3.47 -51.95 48.57
N LEU A 32 3.78 -52.38 49.79
CA LEU A 32 5.12 -52.27 50.35
C LEU A 32 6.03 -53.46 50.03
N LYS A 33 5.51 -54.65 49.68
CA LYS A 33 6.31 -55.89 49.67
C LYS A 33 6.92 -56.28 48.33
N SER A 34 6.39 -55.81 47.20
CA SER A 34 6.87 -56.18 45.85
C SER A 34 7.46 -54.99 45.10
N ARG A 35 8.75 -55.08 44.71
CA ARG A 35 9.43 -54.03 43.91
C ARG A 35 8.70 -53.74 42.59
N TYR A 36 8.07 -54.75 41.99
CA TYR A 36 7.29 -54.59 40.76
C TYR A 36 5.99 -53.81 40.95
N HIS A 37 5.29 -53.97 42.09
CA HIS A 37 4.04 -53.26 42.35
C HIS A 37 4.28 -51.76 42.60
N ARG A 38 5.43 -51.41 43.22
CA ARG A 38 5.84 -50.01 43.40
C ARG A 38 6.09 -49.31 42.06
N LEU A 39 6.85 -49.94 41.15
CA LEU A 39 7.12 -49.39 39.81
C LEU A 39 5.83 -49.28 38.97
N PHE A 40 4.98 -50.30 39.02
CA PHE A 40 3.70 -50.30 38.30
C PHE A 40 2.80 -49.13 38.74
N PHE A 41 2.63 -48.92 40.04
CA PHE A 41 1.77 -47.84 40.52
C PHE A 41 2.33 -46.45 40.32
N LEU A 42 3.65 -46.25 40.44
CA LEU A 42 4.26 -44.98 40.06
C LEU A 42 4.00 -44.68 38.57
N THR A 43 4.06 -45.71 37.71
CA THR A 43 3.74 -45.58 36.29
C THR A 43 2.27 -45.22 36.06
N VAL A 44 1.34 -45.93 36.70
CA VAL A 44 -0.10 -45.63 36.60
C VAL A 44 -0.43 -44.24 37.13
N LEU A 45 0.11 -43.87 38.30
CA LEU A 45 -0.07 -42.55 38.91
C LEU A 45 0.45 -41.43 38.01
N PHE A 46 1.57 -41.67 37.30
CA PHE A 46 2.11 -40.74 36.31
C PHE A 46 1.26 -40.67 35.03
N LEU A 47 0.67 -41.78 34.61
CA LEU A 47 -0.18 -41.83 33.41
C LEU A 47 -1.54 -41.13 33.61
N ILE A 48 -2.10 -41.13 34.81
CA ILE A 48 -3.40 -40.48 35.10
C ILE A 48 -3.44 -38.99 34.67
N PRO A 49 -2.51 -38.10 35.05
CA PRO A 49 -2.54 -36.71 34.60
C PRO A 49 -2.33 -36.57 33.09
N VAL A 50 -1.54 -37.45 32.46
CA VAL A 50 -1.34 -37.46 31.00
C VAL A 50 -2.66 -37.82 30.30
N PHE A 51 -3.32 -38.90 30.72
CA PHE A 51 -4.63 -39.28 30.21
C PHE A 51 -5.68 -38.19 30.46
N ALA A 52 -5.66 -37.53 31.62
CA ALA A 52 -6.56 -36.42 31.91
C ALA A 52 -6.35 -35.24 30.94
N ILE A 53 -5.10 -34.84 30.66
CA ILE A 53 -4.78 -33.79 29.68
C ILE A 53 -5.24 -34.19 28.28
N VAL A 54 -4.94 -35.42 27.84
CA VAL A 54 -5.35 -35.95 26.53
C VAL A 54 -6.88 -35.99 26.42
N TYR A 55 -7.56 -36.44 27.47
CA TYR A 55 -9.01 -36.50 27.52
C TYR A 55 -9.64 -35.10 27.45
N VAL A 56 -9.14 -34.14 28.22
CA VAL A 56 -9.59 -32.74 28.16
C VAL A 56 -9.40 -32.15 26.76
N TYR A 57 -8.26 -32.44 26.12
CA TYR A 57 -8.00 -31.99 24.75
C TYR A 57 -8.94 -32.66 23.72
N ALA A 58 -9.15 -33.98 23.83
CA ALA A 58 -9.99 -34.75 22.92
C ALA A 58 -11.48 -34.40 23.04
N SER A 59 -11.94 -34.06 24.25
CA SER A 59 -13.32 -33.67 24.53
C SER A 59 -13.61 -32.18 24.31
N SER A 60 -12.59 -31.36 23.99
CA SER A 60 -12.79 -29.93 23.75
C SER A 60 -13.48 -29.68 22.40
N PRO A 61 -14.60 -28.92 22.35
CA PRO A 61 -15.30 -28.65 21.11
C PRO A 61 -14.50 -27.74 20.16
N ILE A 62 -14.72 -27.88 18.86
CA ILE A 62 -14.20 -26.96 17.85
C ILE A 62 -14.94 -25.61 18.01
N PRO A 63 -14.23 -24.48 18.11
CA PRO A 63 -14.90 -23.20 18.25
C PRO A 63 -15.76 -22.88 17.03
N THR A 64 -16.96 -22.34 17.23
CA THR A 64 -17.88 -21.89 16.18
C THR A 64 -17.96 -20.37 16.21
N ILE A 65 -17.82 -19.75 15.03
CA ILE A 65 -17.84 -18.29 14.86
C ILE A 65 -19.13 -17.90 14.15
N ILE A 66 -19.86 -16.94 14.70
CA ILE A 66 -21.06 -16.36 14.08
C ILE A 66 -20.88 -14.85 14.05
N LEU A 67 -20.90 -14.26 12.85
CA LEU A 67 -20.80 -12.81 12.69
C LEU A 67 -22.18 -12.17 12.68
N ALA A 68 -22.32 -11.08 13.44
CA ALA A 68 -23.50 -10.23 13.43
C ALA A 68 -23.35 -9.10 12.41
N PHE A 69 -22.13 -8.55 12.26
CA PHE A 69 -21.82 -7.50 11.30
C PHE A 69 -20.30 -7.48 11.01
N PRO A 70 -19.88 -7.26 9.75
CA PRO A 70 -20.70 -7.22 8.53
C PRO A 70 -21.24 -8.61 8.16
N LYS A 71 -22.32 -8.65 7.39
CA LYS A 71 -22.84 -9.89 6.76
C LYS A 71 -21.97 -10.27 5.55
N GLU A 72 -22.05 -11.52 5.13
CA GLU A 72 -21.38 -11.98 3.91
C GLU A 72 -21.90 -11.21 2.69
N ASN A 73 -20.98 -10.78 1.83
CA ASN A 73 -21.22 -9.93 0.65
C ASN A 73 -21.83 -8.55 0.96
N GLN A 74 -21.77 -8.09 2.20
CA GLN A 74 -22.29 -6.76 2.56
C GLN A 74 -21.37 -5.65 2.05
N GLU A 75 -21.99 -4.59 1.55
CA GLU A 75 -21.33 -3.31 1.28
C GLU A 75 -21.23 -2.47 2.56
N VAL A 76 -20.03 -1.96 2.84
CA VAL A 76 -19.71 -1.16 4.02
C VAL A 76 -19.16 0.19 3.60
N VAL A 77 -19.47 1.24 4.35
CA VAL A 77 -19.01 2.61 4.06
C VAL A 77 -17.98 3.03 5.11
N GLY A 78 -16.90 3.67 4.65
CA GLY A 78 -15.84 4.20 5.50
C GLY A 78 -14.63 3.27 5.66
N GLU A 79 -13.49 3.88 5.97
CA GLU A 79 -12.21 3.18 6.13
C GLU A 79 -12.19 2.22 7.33
N LYS A 80 -12.79 2.62 8.45
CA LYS A 80 -12.84 1.82 9.68
C LYS A 80 -14.22 1.21 9.84
N ILE A 81 -14.29 -0.12 9.86
CA ILE A 81 -15.53 -0.84 10.09
C ILE A 81 -15.51 -1.50 11.46
N PHE A 82 -16.67 -1.53 12.11
CA PHE A 82 -16.87 -2.35 13.29
C PHE A 82 -17.13 -3.79 12.85
N VAL A 83 -16.49 -4.76 13.48
CA VAL A 83 -16.76 -6.19 13.31
C VAL A 83 -17.34 -6.70 14.61
N LYS A 84 -18.57 -7.20 14.57
CA LYS A 84 -19.29 -7.73 15.72
C LYS A 84 -19.64 -9.19 15.47
N GLY A 85 -19.38 -10.04 16.45
CA GLY A 85 -19.68 -11.45 16.36
C GLY A 85 -19.75 -12.13 17.71
N ARG A 86 -20.01 -13.43 17.66
CA ARG A 86 -19.99 -14.33 18.80
C ARG A 86 -19.14 -15.55 18.48
N VAL A 87 -18.47 -16.07 19.50
CA VAL A 87 -17.70 -17.31 19.46
C VAL A 87 -18.20 -18.26 20.56
N THR A 88 -18.37 -19.53 20.22
CA THR A 88 -18.72 -20.60 21.16
C THR A 88 -17.68 -21.70 21.05
N PRO A 89 -17.10 -22.23 22.13
CA PRO A 89 -17.40 -21.92 23.53
C PRO A 89 -16.83 -20.58 24.01
N TYR A 90 -17.39 -20.07 25.11
CA TYR A 90 -16.89 -18.87 25.80
C TYR A 90 -15.43 -19.06 26.26
N GLY A 91 -14.64 -17.99 26.24
CA GLY A 91 -13.20 -18.04 26.54
C GLY A 91 -12.32 -18.47 25.35
N SER A 92 -12.88 -18.64 24.16
CA SER A 92 -12.09 -18.77 22.93
C SER A 92 -11.31 -17.48 22.63
N SER A 93 -10.06 -17.60 22.21
CA SER A 93 -9.30 -16.46 21.70
C SER A 93 -9.70 -16.17 20.27
N VAL A 94 -10.02 -14.92 19.96
CA VAL A 94 -10.48 -14.48 18.63
C VAL A 94 -9.43 -13.59 18.00
N LYS A 95 -9.18 -13.79 16.71
CA LYS A 95 -8.40 -12.89 15.87
C LYS A 95 -9.24 -12.42 14.70
N VAL A 96 -9.19 -11.13 14.40
CA VAL A 96 -9.80 -10.53 13.21
C VAL A 96 -8.66 -9.93 12.38
N ASN A 97 -8.53 -10.38 11.13
CA ASN A 97 -7.40 -10.02 10.25
C ASN A 97 -6.01 -10.17 10.91
N LYS A 98 -5.82 -11.28 11.64
CA LYS A 98 -4.59 -11.64 12.41
C LYS A 98 -4.38 -10.85 13.71
N GLU A 99 -5.13 -9.78 13.95
CA GLU A 99 -5.07 -9.00 15.19
C GLU A 99 -5.92 -9.65 16.27
N GLY A 100 -5.38 -9.75 17.50
CA GLY A 100 -6.10 -10.33 18.64
C GLY A 100 -7.20 -9.39 19.14
N VAL A 101 -8.39 -9.94 19.38
CA VAL A 101 -9.56 -9.16 19.84
C VAL A 101 -9.96 -9.63 21.22
N ALA A 102 -10.18 -8.67 22.13
CA ALA A 102 -10.72 -8.95 23.45
C ALA A 102 -12.19 -9.37 23.34
N GLY A 103 -12.53 -10.53 23.92
CA GLY A 103 -13.92 -10.97 24.06
C GLY A 103 -14.57 -10.37 25.31
N ASN A 104 -15.89 -10.24 25.30
CA ASN A 104 -16.69 -9.66 26.39
C ASN A 104 -17.05 -10.67 27.51
N GLY A 105 -16.38 -11.84 27.56
CA GLY A 105 -16.67 -12.91 28.52
C GLY A 105 -17.90 -13.77 28.20
N ASP A 106 -18.93 -13.20 27.55
CA ASP A 106 -20.13 -13.88 27.06
C ASP A 106 -19.96 -14.51 25.66
N GLY A 107 -18.72 -14.57 25.17
CA GLY A 107 -18.38 -15.00 23.81
C GLY A 107 -18.64 -13.96 22.73
N SER A 108 -19.26 -12.81 23.02
CA SER A 108 -19.32 -11.72 22.05
C SER A 108 -17.96 -11.03 21.95
N PHE A 109 -17.68 -10.48 20.77
CA PHE A 109 -16.49 -9.68 20.53
C PHE A 109 -16.84 -8.49 19.63
N THR A 110 -16.06 -7.41 19.76
CA THR A 110 -16.12 -6.25 18.86
C THR A 110 -14.71 -5.85 18.50
N ALA A 111 -14.45 -5.67 17.21
CA ALA A 111 -13.18 -5.18 16.68
C ALA A 111 -13.43 -3.98 15.77
N VAL A 112 -12.43 -3.12 15.62
CA VAL A 112 -12.41 -2.07 14.59
C VAL A 112 -11.33 -2.47 13.60
N VAL A 113 -11.70 -2.57 12.32
CA VAL A 113 -10.80 -3.02 11.26
C VAL A 113 -10.72 -1.95 10.20
N THR A 114 -9.50 -1.60 9.78
CA THR A 114 -9.26 -0.74 8.63
C THR A 114 -9.35 -1.58 7.35
N VAL A 115 -10.18 -1.15 6.40
CA VAL A 115 -10.47 -1.85 5.16
C VAL A 115 -10.21 -0.91 3.97
N PRO A 116 -9.36 -1.28 3.00
CA PRO A 116 -9.15 -0.46 1.79
C PRO A 116 -10.41 -0.47 0.90
N GLU A 117 -10.51 0.47 -0.03
CA GLU A 117 -11.62 0.54 -0.99
C GLU A 117 -11.74 -0.76 -1.82
N GLY A 118 -12.97 -1.15 -2.17
CA GLY A 118 -13.24 -2.28 -3.06
C GLY A 118 -13.48 -3.61 -2.32
N LYS A 119 -13.20 -4.73 -3.01
CA LYS A 119 -13.46 -6.08 -2.50
C LYS A 119 -12.40 -6.51 -1.50
N ASN A 120 -12.83 -6.96 -0.33
CA ASN A 120 -11.96 -7.33 0.79
C ASN A 120 -12.42 -8.65 1.41
N ILE A 121 -11.45 -9.40 1.96
CA ILE A 121 -11.71 -10.64 2.68
C ILE A 121 -11.46 -10.39 4.17
N LEU A 122 -12.52 -10.47 4.96
CA LEU A 122 -12.44 -10.43 6.42
C LEU A 122 -12.15 -11.84 6.93
N ALA A 123 -11.00 -12.04 7.56
CA ALA A 123 -10.59 -13.33 8.11
C ALA A 123 -10.76 -13.35 9.64
N ILE A 124 -11.60 -14.26 10.14
CA ILE A 124 -11.84 -14.43 11.56
C ILE A 124 -11.36 -15.81 11.97
N GLU A 125 -10.47 -15.85 12.93
CA GLU A 125 -9.92 -17.08 13.48
C GLU A 125 -10.26 -17.16 14.97
N ALA A 126 -10.76 -18.31 15.40
CA ALA A 126 -11.02 -18.59 16.81
C ALA A 126 -10.20 -19.80 17.23
N ALA A 127 -9.64 -19.76 18.43
CA ALA A 127 -8.94 -20.88 19.02
C ALA A 127 -9.46 -21.19 20.43
N TYR A 128 -9.72 -22.47 20.70
CA TYR A 128 -10.15 -22.96 22.00
C TYR A 128 -9.42 -24.27 22.32
N ARG A 129 -8.64 -24.28 23.40
CA ARG A 129 -7.89 -25.45 23.89
C ARG A 129 -7.13 -26.20 22.77
N GLY A 130 -6.48 -25.45 21.88
CA GLY A 130 -5.68 -25.97 20.77
C GLY A 130 -6.48 -26.42 19.53
N LYS A 131 -7.81 -26.38 19.56
CA LYS A 131 -8.66 -26.46 18.36
C LYS A 131 -8.81 -25.08 17.74
N LYS A 132 -8.91 -25.01 16.41
CA LYS A 132 -9.03 -23.76 15.66
C LYS A 132 -10.21 -23.84 14.68
N ALA A 133 -10.86 -22.71 14.47
CA ALA A 133 -11.82 -22.50 13.39
C ALA A 133 -11.49 -21.20 12.66
N LYS A 134 -11.78 -21.17 11.37
CA LYS A 134 -11.51 -20.03 10.50
C LYS A 134 -12.71 -19.79 9.60
N VAL A 135 -13.12 -18.54 9.50
CA VAL A 135 -14.22 -18.09 8.64
C VAL A 135 -13.73 -16.91 7.81
N LEU A 136 -14.11 -16.90 6.53
CA LEU A 136 -13.74 -15.86 5.55
C LEU A 136 -15.02 -15.21 5.04
N TYR A 137 -15.18 -13.90 5.24
CA TYR A 137 -16.33 -13.15 4.73
C TYR A 137 -15.86 -12.19 3.64
N LEU A 138 -16.44 -12.30 2.45
CA LEU A 138 -16.25 -11.31 1.40
C LEU A 138 -17.09 -10.07 1.74
N ILE A 139 -16.47 -8.90 1.74
CA ILE A 139 -17.12 -7.61 1.95
C ILE A 139 -16.66 -6.64 0.87
N THR A 140 -17.48 -5.64 0.55
CA THR A 140 -17.09 -4.58 -0.39
C THR A 140 -17.12 -3.25 0.33
N ARG A 141 -16.03 -2.50 0.32
CA ARG A 141 -16.00 -1.13 0.85
C ARG A 141 -16.32 -0.14 -0.26
N ALA A 142 -17.31 0.71 -0.02
CA ALA A 142 -17.54 1.93 -0.77
C ALA A 142 -16.90 3.15 -0.07
N LEU A 143 -16.48 4.12 -0.89
CA LEU A 143 -16.06 5.43 -0.39
C LEU A 143 -17.26 6.18 0.18
N SER A 144 -17.05 6.89 1.29
CA SER A 144 -18.03 7.86 1.76
C SER A 144 -18.16 9.04 0.79
N GLU A 145 -19.26 9.79 0.85
CA GLU A 145 -19.42 11.00 0.02
C GLU A 145 -18.32 12.04 0.30
N ASP A 146 -17.92 12.20 1.56
CA ASP A 146 -16.83 13.09 1.96
C ASP A 146 -15.48 12.62 1.35
N GLU A 147 -15.21 11.30 1.36
CA GLU A 147 -14.01 10.73 0.74
C GLU A 147 -14.02 10.93 -0.79
N LYS A 148 -15.19 10.79 -1.44
CA LYS A 148 -15.33 11.06 -2.88
C LYS A 148 -15.06 12.54 -3.19
N GLN A 149 -15.63 13.46 -2.42
CA GLN A 149 -15.43 14.90 -2.59
C GLN A 149 -13.95 15.28 -2.39
N ALA A 150 -13.30 14.76 -1.34
CA ALA A 150 -11.89 15.00 -1.09
C ALA A 150 -11.00 14.50 -2.25
N ARG A 151 -11.30 13.34 -2.84
CA ARG A 151 -10.58 12.84 -4.04
C ARG A 151 -10.78 13.75 -5.25
N LEU A 152 -12.02 14.18 -5.50
CA LEU A 152 -12.32 15.10 -6.61
C LEU A 152 -11.63 16.46 -6.44
N GLU A 153 -11.59 17.01 -5.22
CA GLU A 153 -10.86 18.24 -4.93
C GLU A 153 -9.35 18.07 -5.10
N GLN A 154 -8.81 16.93 -4.66
CA GLN A 154 -7.41 16.62 -4.85
C GLN A 154 -7.05 16.51 -6.33
N GLU A 155 -7.88 15.83 -7.13
CA GLU A 155 -7.71 15.75 -8.59
C GLU A 155 -7.75 17.13 -9.24
N LYS A 156 -8.75 17.95 -8.92
CA LYS A 156 -8.83 19.34 -9.41
C LYS A 156 -7.61 20.17 -9.02
N LYS A 157 -7.13 20.04 -7.78
CA LYS A 157 -5.94 20.76 -7.33
C LYS A 157 -4.69 20.32 -8.08
N LYS A 158 -4.55 19.04 -8.37
CA LYS A 158 -3.44 18.52 -9.18
C LYS A 158 -3.53 18.99 -10.63
N GLU A 159 -4.72 19.00 -11.22
CA GLU A 159 -4.95 19.53 -12.57
C GLU A 159 -4.61 21.03 -12.65
N LEU A 160 -5.06 21.83 -11.67
CA LEU A 160 -4.72 23.25 -11.57
C LEU A 160 -3.22 23.49 -11.37
N ALA A 161 -2.56 22.68 -10.53
CA ALA A 161 -1.11 22.78 -10.33
C ALA A 161 -0.33 22.43 -11.60
N ALA A 162 -0.77 21.42 -12.34
CA ALA A 162 -0.18 21.08 -13.64
C ALA A 162 -0.39 22.18 -14.67
N ALA A 163 -1.60 22.76 -14.74
CA ALA A 163 -1.88 23.90 -15.62
C ALA A 163 -1.03 25.13 -15.28
N GLN A 164 -0.81 25.40 -13.98
CA GLN A 164 0.07 26.49 -13.55
C GLN A 164 1.54 26.25 -13.90
N GLN A 165 2.02 25.00 -13.89
CA GLN A 165 3.38 24.69 -14.32
C GLN A 165 3.58 24.99 -15.81
N VAL A 166 2.60 24.66 -16.66
CA VAL A 166 2.62 25.00 -18.09
C VAL A 166 2.65 26.53 -18.28
N LEU A 167 1.80 27.27 -17.57
CA LEU A 167 1.77 28.74 -17.63
C LEU A 167 3.08 29.39 -17.14
N GLY A 168 3.79 28.76 -16.21
CA GLY A 168 5.10 29.23 -15.75
C GLY A 168 6.19 29.11 -16.82
N GLU A 169 6.12 28.08 -17.65
CA GLU A 169 7.01 27.92 -18.81
C GLU A 169 6.69 28.98 -19.88
N ASP A 170 5.42 29.29 -20.13
CA ASP A 170 5.01 30.34 -21.07
C ASP A 170 5.56 31.73 -20.68
N LYS A 171 5.54 32.09 -19.38
CA LYS A 171 6.13 33.37 -18.93
C LYS A 171 7.63 33.48 -19.20
N LYS A 172 8.35 32.37 -19.10
CA LYS A 172 9.78 32.34 -19.41
C LYS A 172 10.01 32.63 -20.91
N ILE A 173 9.09 32.20 -21.77
CA ILE A 173 9.10 32.51 -23.19
C ILE A 173 8.84 34.01 -23.44
N ASP A 174 7.84 34.61 -22.76
CA ASP A 174 7.55 36.04 -22.87
C ASP A 174 8.73 36.93 -22.44
N ASP A 175 9.45 36.53 -21.38
CA ASP A 175 10.65 37.22 -20.93
C ASP A 175 11.80 37.12 -21.96
N LEU A 176 11.99 35.94 -22.57
CA LEU A 176 12.97 35.73 -23.64
C LEU A 176 12.63 36.56 -24.89
N LEU A 177 11.36 36.62 -25.26
CA LEU A 177 10.83 37.44 -26.35
C LEU A 177 11.05 38.94 -26.08
N SER A 178 10.79 39.39 -24.85
CA SER A 178 10.98 40.77 -24.45
C SER A 178 12.46 41.16 -24.45
N ALA A 179 13.35 40.27 -24.01
CA ALA A 179 14.79 40.47 -24.08
C ALA A 179 15.29 40.60 -25.53
N TYR A 180 14.82 39.72 -26.43
CA TYR A 180 15.13 39.78 -27.86
C TYR A 180 14.69 41.12 -28.49
N ASN A 181 13.45 41.53 -28.25
CA ASN A 181 12.92 42.80 -28.78
C ASN A 181 13.63 44.04 -28.21
N ALA A 182 14.19 43.95 -27.00
CA ALA A 182 15.01 45.00 -26.40
C ALA A 182 16.46 45.05 -26.91
N GLY A 183 16.83 44.20 -27.88
CA GLY A 183 18.20 44.10 -28.40
C GLY A 183 19.16 43.34 -27.48
N GLY A 184 18.67 42.73 -26.41
CA GLY A 184 19.41 41.78 -25.60
C GLY A 184 19.45 40.45 -26.33
N GLY A 185 20.58 40.12 -26.97
CA GLY A 185 20.73 38.87 -27.70
C GLY A 185 20.34 37.65 -26.84
N ILE A 186 19.40 36.85 -27.32
CA ILE A 186 18.99 35.58 -26.71
C ILE A 186 20.02 34.51 -27.06
N SER A 187 20.92 34.15 -26.16
CA SER A 187 21.86 33.05 -26.43
C SER A 187 21.13 31.71 -26.55
N GLY A 188 21.29 31.00 -27.68
CA GLY A 188 20.78 29.63 -27.89
C GLY A 188 19.57 29.53 -28.82
N VAL A 189 19.11 28.31 -29.09
CA VAL A 189 17.86 28.04 -29.82
C VAL A 189 16.75 27.76 -28.81
N HIS A 190 15.60 28.42 -28.96
CA HIS A 190 14.52 28.38 -27.97
C HIS A 190 13.18 28.04 -28.62
N VAL A 191 12.27 27.40 -27.87
CA VAL A 191 10.86 27.28 -28.27
C VAL A 191 10.18 28.64 -28.09
N LEU A 192 9.63 29.17 -29.18
CA LEU A 192 8.95 30.45 -29.23
C LEU A 192 7.45 30.33 -28.94
N THR A 193 6.80 29.32 -29.49
CA THR A 193 5.38 29.03 -29.25
C THR A 193 5.17 27.53 -29.21
N HIS A 194 4.15 27.07 -28.48
CA HIS A 194 3.71 25.69 -28.56
C HIS A 194 2.22 25.55 -28.23
N GLU A 195 1.59 24.55 -28.81
CA GLU A 195 0.20 24.20 -28.52
C GLU A 195 0.00 22.69 -28.62
N LEU A 196 -0.88 22.18 -27.75
CA LEU A 196 -1.35 20.81 -27.82
C LEU A 196 -2.55 20.71 -28.76
N LYS A 197 -2.39 20.00 -29.88
CA LYS A 197 -3.46 19.70 -30.84
C LYS A 197 -4.02 18.30 -30.64
N LYS A 198 -5.35 18.17 -30.66
CA LYS A 198 -6.04 16.88 -30.59
C LYS A 198 -6.79 16.62 -31.91
N ALA A 199 -6.55 15.46 -32.51
CA ALA A 199 -7.23 15.02 -33.73
C ALA A 199 -7.56 13.52 -33.63
N GLY A 200 -8.83 13.21 -33.34
CA GLY A 200 -9.27 11.85 -33.06
C GLY A 200 -8.58 11.28 -31.81
N SER A 201 -7.98 10.10 -31.94
CA SER A 201 -7.21 9.46 -30.87
C SER A 201 -5.75 9.91 -30.77
N PHE A 202 -5.33 10.88 -31.58
CA PHE A 202 -3.95 11.36 -31.63
C PHE A 202 -3.82 12.74 -31.01
N GLN A 203 -2.73 12.92 -30.27
CA GLN A 203 -2.34 14.19 -29.67
C GLN A 203 -0.95 14.59 -30.18
N TRP A 204 -0.79 15.86 -30.55
CA TRP A 204 0.44 16.40 -31.14
C TRP A 204 0.83 17.67 -30.42
N VAL A 205 2.11 17.84 -30.10
CA VAL A 205 2.64 19.15 -29.70
C VAL A 205 3.23 19.77 -30.95
N ALA A 206 2.74 20.95 -31.32
CA ALA A 206 3.25 21.71 -32.45
C ALA A 206 3.62 23.11 -31.98
N GLY A 207 4.63 23.70 -32.59
CA GLY A 207 5.12 24.99 -32.17
C GLY A 207 6.18 25.55 -33.10
N GLU A 208 6.80 26.63 -32.65
CA GLU A 208 7.85 27.34 -33.37
C GLU A 208 9.10 27.40 -32.49
N VAL A 209 10.28 27.34 -33.11
CA VAL A 209 11.58 27.58 -32.49
C VAL A 209 12.26 28.76 -33.15
N ILE A 210 13.05 29.53 -32.40
CA ILE A 210 13.86 30.64 -32.90
C ILE A 210 15.34 30.37 -32.61
N ASN A 211 16.21 30.61 -33.60
CA ASN A 211 17.64 30.64 -33.37
C ASN A 211 18.06 32.02 -32.84
N GLY A 212 18.29 32.15 -31.55
CA GLY A 212 18.80 33.39 -30.95
C GLY A 212 20.33 33.55 -31.01
N THR A 213 21.06 32.52 -31.43
CA THR A 213 22.53 32.57 -31.51
C THR A 213 23.01 33.50 -32.63
N LEU A 214 24.31 33.81 -32.62
CA LEU A 214 24.97 34.56 -33.70
C LEU A 214 25.45 33.65 -34.84
N GLU A 215 25.30 32.34 -34.70
CA GLU A 215 25.77 31.34 -35.64
C GLU A 215 24.58 30.58 -36.26
N ASP A 216 24.84 29.92 -37.38
CA ASP A 216 23.89 29.02 -38.00
C ASP A 216 23.66 27.79 -37.11
N ALA A 217 22.38 27.45 -36.87
CA ALA A 217 21.99 26.28 -36.09
C ALA A 217 21.52 25.14 -37.00
N TYR A 218 22.00 23.94 -36.72
CA TYR A 218 21.76 22.72 -37.48
C TYR A 218 21.07 21.69 -36.61
N TRP A 219 20.31 20.80 -37.25
CA TRP A 219 19.70 19.65 -36.59
C TRP A 219 18.90 20.05 -35.34
N VAL A 220 18.03 21.05 -35.49
CA VAL A 220 17.25 21.60 -34.38
C VAL A 220 16.17 20.59 -34.01
N LYS A 221 16.44 19.87 -32.92
CA LYS A 221 15.65 18.76 -32.39
C LYS A 221 14.86 19.25 -31.18
N VAL A 222 13.57 18.92 -31.13
CA VAL A 222 12.69 19.21 -30.00
C VAL A 222 12.19 17.89 -29.40
N ASP A 223 12.63 17.60 -28.19
CA ASP A 223 12.15 16.45 -27.41
C ASP A 223 10.98 16.87 -26.52
N ALA A 224 9.80 16.32 -26.79
CA ALA A 224 8.61 16.49 -25.97
C ALA A 224 8.48 15.32 -25.00
N THR A 225 8.60 15.59 -23.70
CA THR A 225 8.36 14.59 -22.64
C THR A 225 7.00 14.82 -22.02
N PHE A 226 6.15 13.80 -22.02
CA PHE A 226 4.78 13.83 -21.51
C PHE A 226 4.73 13.22 -20.11
N TYR A 227 4.01 13.85 -19.20
CA TYR A 227 3.96 13.47 -17.79
C TYR A 227 2.55 13.12 -17.33
N ASP A 228 2.43 12.13 -16.46
CA ASP A 228 1.19 11.80 -15.76
C ASP A 228 0.91 12.74 -14.57
N ILE A 229 -0.17 12.45 -13.85
CA ILE A 229 -0.59 13.20 -12.65
C ILE A 229 0.38 13.08 -11.47
N ASN A 230 1.33 12.15 -11.54
CA ASN A 230 2.36 11.92 -10.53
C ASN A 230 3.72 12.48 -10.95
N ASN A 231 3.79 13.29 -12.02
CA ASN A 231 5.03 13.82 -12.60
C ASN A 231 5.99 12.70 -13.05
N THR A 232 5.44 11.56 -13.47
CA THR A 232 6.21 10.46 -14.09
C THR A 232 6.17 10.64 -15.61
N ALA A 233 7.33 10.60 -16.26
CA ALA A 233 7.40 10.62 -17.72
C ALA A 233 6.75 9.34 -18.26
N VAL A 234 5.67 9.50 -19.02
CA VAL A 234 4.92 8.38 -19.62
C VAL A 234 5.26 8.18 -21.09
N ASP A 235 5.83 9.20 -21.74
CA ASP A 235 6.23 9.17 -23.14
C ASP A 235 7.27 10.26 -23.41
N THR A 236 8.17 10.01 -24.38
CA THR A 236 9.11 11.01 -24.88
C THR A 236 9.16 10.87 -26.39
N GLN A 237 8.89 11.96 -27.10
CA GLN A 237 8.77 11.98 -28.55
C GLN A 237 9.56 13.12 -29.12
N THR A 238 10.31 12.81 -30.18
CA THR A 238 11.18 13.76 -30.84
C THR A 238 10.50 14.32 -32.10
N GLY A 239 10.58 15.62 -32.27
CA GLY A 239 10.32 16.30 -33.54
C GLY A 239 11.53 17.10 -33.96
N PHE A 240 11.52 17.52 -35.21
CA PHE A 240 12.57 18.36 -35.78
C PHE A 240 11.94 19.64 -36.29
N ALA A 241 12.61 20.76 -36.06
CA ALA A 241 12.29 22.01 -36.72
C ALA A 241 12.98 22.07 -38.08
N THR A 242 14.27 21.72 -38.14
CA THR A 242 15.04 21.64 -39.39
C THR A 242 15.34 20.21 -39.80
N ALA A 243 15.32 19.94 -41.12
CA ALA A 243 15.88 18.71 -41.68
C ALA A 243 17.42 18.65 -41.55
N GLU A 244 18.03 17.51 -41.88
CA GLU A 244 19.49 17.29 -41.74
C GLU A 244 20.35 18.28 -42.54
N ASP A 245 19.85 18.67 -43.71
CA ASP A 245 20.49 19.58 -44.66
C ASP A 245 19.99 21.03 -44.53
N GLN A 246 19.07 21.30 -43.61
CA GLN A 246 18.50 22.62 -43.40
C GLN A 246 19.18 23.35 -42.24
N VAL A 247 19.32 24.66 -42.44
CA VAL A 247 20.01 25.56 -41.53
C VAL A 247 19.01 26.59 -41.02
N LEU A 248 18.97 26.77 -39.70
CA LEU A 248 18.21 27.83 -39.07
C LEU A 248 19.16 29.01 -38.80
N LYS A 249 19.04 30.09 -39.57
CA LYS A 249 19.94 31.25 -39.46
C LYS A 249 19.67 32.06 -38.19
N PRO A 250 20.63 32.88 -37.72
CA PRO A 250 20.40 33.83 -36.62
C PRO A 250 19.13 34.66 -36.81
N GLY A 251 18.23 34.62 -35.81
CA GLY A 251 16.93 35.29 -35.79
C GLY A 251 15.82 34.60 -36.58
N GLU A 252 16.12 33.51 -37.28
CA GLU A 252 15.12 32.77 -38.07
C GLU A 252 14.24 31.88 -37.17
N VAL A 253 12.99 31.72 -37.58
CA VAL A 253 11.97 30.92 -36.90
C VAL A 253 11.55 29.76 -37.79
N ASP A 254 11.42 28.56 -37.21
CA ASP A 254 10.93 27.38 -37.92
C ASP A 254 9.99 26.54 -37.05
N LYS A 255 9.20 25.68 -37.68
CA LYS A 255 8.10 24.93 -37.05
C LYS A 255 8.53 23.51 -36.72
N PHE A 256 8.18 23.05 -35.53
CA PHE A 256 8.33 21.65 -35.14
C PHE A 256 6.96 21.01 -34.87
N LYS A 257 6.94 19.67 -34.92
CA LYS A 257 5.79 18.87 -34.51
C LYS A 257 6.24 17.53 -33.93
N THR A 258 5.72 17.17 -32.76
CA THR A 258 5.87 15.86 -32.14
C THR A 258 4.51 15.19 -31.97
N LYS A 259 4.47 13.85 -31.90
CA LYS A 259 3.24 13.06 -31.75
C LYS A 259 3.34 12.19 -30.52
N SER A 260 2.44 12.36 -29.55
CA SER A 260 2.38 11.44 -28.41
C SER A 260 1.88 10.06 -28.83
N THR A 261 2.52 9.02 -28.32
CA THR A 261 2.09 7.61 -28.45
C THR A 261 1.11 7.21 -27.35
N VAL A 262 1.03 7.97 -26.26
CA VAL A 262 0.08 7.76 -25.16
C VAL A 262 -1.14 8.67 -25.31
N LYS A 263 -2.32 8.15 -24.91
CA LYS A 263 -3.57 8.93 -24.95
C LYS A 263 -3.77 9.79 -23.72
N GLU A 264 -3.21 9.37 -22.59
CA GLU A 264 -3.44 9.96 -21.27
C GLU A 264 -2.11 10.51 -20.74
N PHE A 265 -2.04 11.83 -20.67
CA PHE A 265 -1.01 12.58 -19.95
C PHE A 265 -1.64 13.89 -19.45
N VAL A 266 -1.00 14.53 -18.48
CA VAL A 266 -1.51 15.74 -17.81
C VAL A 266 -0.85 17.00 -18.38
N TYR A 267 0.47 16.97 -18.57
CA TYR A 267 1.23 18.07 -19.17
C TYR A 267 2.45 17.51 -19.92
N TYR A 268 3.18 18.38 -20.60
CA TYR A 268 4.42 18.05 -21.29
C TYR A 268 5.51 19.09 -20.98
N LYS A 269 6.77 18.72 -21.23
CA LYS A 269 7.92 19.62 -21.24
C LYS A 269 8.65 19.49 -22.56
N LEU A 270 9.21 20.60 -23.04
CA LEU A 270 9.98 20.65 -24.27
C LEU A 270 11.46 20.90 -23.95
N ASN A 271 12.33 20.09 -24.53
CA ASN A 271 13.77 20.34 -24.56
C ASN A 271 14.22 20.55 -26.00
N VAL A 272 15.07 21.55 -26.23
CA VAL A 272 15.63 21.84 -27.57
C VAL A 272 17.11 21.54 -27.56
N ASP A 273 17.54 20.70 -28.50
CA ASP A 273 18.95 20.42 -28.76
C ASP A 273 19.26 20.84 -30.20
N TRP A 274 20.46 21.38 -30.42
CA TRP A 274 20.94 21.78 -31.75
C TRP A 274 22.45 21.60 -31.85
N LYS A 275 22.97 21.64 -33.08
CA LYS A 275 24.39 21.70 -33.38
C LYS A 275 24.73 23.07 -33.97
N THR A 276 25.93 23.57 -33.71
CA THR A 276 26.52 24.64 -34.50
C THR A 276 27.55 24.02 -35.45
N ASN A 277 27.94 24.74 -36.50
CA ASN A 277 29.17 24.38 -37.20
C ASN A 277 30.30 24.53 -36.19
N GLU A 278 30.78 23.43 -35.63
CA GLU A 278 32.11 23.44 -35.03
C GLU A 278 33.03 23.91 -36.15
N VAL A 279 33.47 25.17 -36.05
CA VAL A 279 34.58 25.68 -36.86
C VAL A 279 35.70 24.70 -36.56
N THR A 280 35.87 23.73 -37.46
CA THR A 280 36.86 22.68 -37.34
C THR A 280 38.15 23.43 -37.53
N GLY A 281 38.69 23.91 -36.43
CA GLY A 281 39.95 24.63 -36.36
C GLY A 281 41.09 23.67 -36.63
N GLU A 282 41.07 22.96 -37.76
CA GLU A 282 42.27 22.52 -38.44
C GLU A 282 42.96 23.76 -39.02
N ASN A 283 43.45 24.62 -38.13
CA ASN A 283 44.70 25.30 -38.41
C ASN A 283 45.80 24.26 -38.18
N GLN A 284 45.91 23.30 -39.09
CA GLN A 284 47.13 22.51 -39.26
C GLN A 284 48.21 23.48 -39.70
N ILE A 285 48.93 24.06 -38.73
CA ILE A 285 50.21 24.71 -38.99
C ILE A 285 51.17 23.59 -39.39
N SER A 286 51.28 23.34 -40.69
CA SER A 286 52.35 22.57 -41.31
C SER A 286 53.67 23.32 -41.10
N GLY A 287 54.31 23.09 -39.95
CA GLY A 287 55.59 23.68 -39.55
C GLY A 287 56.71 22.64 -39.58
N VAL A 288 57.30 22.47 -40.76
CA VAL A 288 58.75 22.36 -41.05
C VAL A 288 59.66 21.85 -39.91
N GLY A 289 60.31 20.70 -40.17
CA GLY A 289 61.23 20.06 -39.23
C GLY A 289 62.54 20.79 -38.94
N LYS A 290 63.21 20.36 -37.87
CA LYS A 290 64.68 20.41 -37.73
C LYS A 290 65.17 19.34 -36.76
N LYS A 291 66.32 18.78 -37.15
CA LYS A 291 67.09 17.67 -36.57
C LYS A 291 67.52 17.86 -35.11
N SER A 292 67.73 16.71 -34.45
CA SER A 292 68.61 16.47 -33.29
C SER A 292 70.04 17.01 -33.50
N PRO A 293 70.86 17.16 -32.44
CA PRO A 293 71.33 16.06 -31.58
C PRO A 293 70.71 16.05 -30.18
#